data_AF-A0A3T1AXT2-F1
#
_entry.id   AF-A0A3T1AXT2-F1
#
_cell.length_a   1.000
_cell.length_b   1.000
_cell.length_c   1.000
_cell.angle_alpha   90.00
_cell.angle_beta   90.00
_cell.angle_gamma   90.00
#
_symmetry.space_group_name_H-M   'P 1'
#
loop_
_entity.id
_entity.type
_entity.pdbx_description
1 polymer ?
#
loop_
_entity_poly.entity_id
_entity_poly.type
_entity_poly.pdbx_seq_one_letter_code
_entity_poly.pdbx_strand_id
1 'polypeptide(L)'
;MPYAHDVSVLLHTSLAQAQRRIPPTVGTLTEVATGVRLTARAEHLDGAAQMLAGLGWPFTVERPAELRAEVRALATRLLAHADAGE
;
A
#
# COMPACT_ATOMS: atom_id res chain seq x y z
N MET A 1 -19.70 -3.69 -11.87
CA MET A 1 -19.48 -2.25 -11.58
C MET A 1 -18.28 -2.20 -10.66
N PRO A 2 -17.07 -1.86 -11.15
CA PRO A 2 -15.91 -1.90 -10.27
C PRO A 2 -16.03 -0.71 -9.31
N TYR A 3 -16.39 -1.00 -8.06
CA TYR A 3 -16.35 0.00 -7.01
C TYR A 3 -14.87 0.31 -6.76
N ALA A 4 -14.43 1.47 -7.24
CA ALA A 4 -13.11 1.99 -6.95
C ALA A 4 -13.03 2.26 -5.44
N HIS A 5 -12.28 1.45 -4.70
CA HIS A 5 -12.02 1.69 -3.29
C HIS A 5 -11.07 2.88 -3.17
N ASP A 6 -11.48 3.90 -2.41
CA ASP A 6 -10.61 5.02 -2.08
C ASP A 6 -9.60 4.58 -1.02
N VAL A 7 -8.34 4.55 -1.42
CA VAL A 7 -7.21 4.10 -0.62
C VAL A 7 -6.39 5.32 -0.23
N SER A 8 -6.19 5.48 1.08
CA SER A 8 -5.34 6.49 1.69
C SER A 8 -4.32 5.81 2.59
N VAL A 9 -3.04 5.94 2.23
CA VAL A 9 -1.91 5.31 2.93
C VAL A 9 -0.82 6.34 3.16
N LEU A 10 -0.36 6.43 4.41
CA LEU A 10 0.80 7.24 4.76
C LEU A 10 2.07 6.41 4.60
N LEU A 11 2.93 6.79 3.66
CA LEU A 11 4.25 6.22 3.47
C LEU A 11 5.26 7.01 4.31
N HIS A 12 6.01 6.33 5.16
CA HIS A 12 7.06 6.96 5.99
C HIS A 12 8.35 7.07 5.17
N THR A 13 8.28 7.87 4.11
CA THR A 13 9.37 8.11 3.15
C THR A 13 9.35 9.58 2.70
N SER A 14 10.30 9.98 1.87
CA SER A 14 10.36 11.32 1.27
C SER A 14 9.62 11.37 -0.06
N LEU A 15 9.02 12.51 -0.40
CA LEU A 15 8.24 12.68 -1.64
C LEU A 15 9.05 12.33 -2.89
N ALA A 16 10.33 12.70 -2.95
CA ALA A 16 11.21 12.35 -4.06
C ALA A 16 11.41 10.83 -4.24
N GLN A 17 11.52 10.07 -3.14
CA GLN A 17 11.67 8.62 -3.17
C GLN A 17 10.35 7.95 -3.56
N ALA A 18 9.24 8.41 -3.00
CA ALA A 18 7.91 7.93 -3.34
C ALA A 18 7.62 8.11 -4.84
N GLN A 19 7.85 9.31 -5.39
CA GLN A 19 7.63 9.59 -6.81
C GLN A 19 8.53 8.77 -7.76
N ARG A 20 9.72 8.36 -7.30
CA ARG A 20 10.61 7.48 -8.09
C ARG A 20 10.08 6.05 -8.20
N ARG A 21 9.35 5.56 -7.19
CA ARG A 21 8.81 4.19 -7.18
C ARG A 21 7.36 4.11 -7.60
N ILE A 22 6.58 5.14 -7.27
CA ILE A 22 5.14 5.20 -7.49
C ILE A 22 4.89 6.25 -8.56
N PRO A 23 4.63 5.83 -9.81
CA PRO A 23 4.29 6.76 -10.85
C PRO A 23 2.94 7.44 -10.54
N PRO A 24 2.73 8.68 -11.03
CA PRO A 24 1.50 9.43 -10.80
C PRO A 24 0.25 8.76 -11.40
N THR A 25 0.42 7.75 -12.25
CA THR A 25 -0.66 6.92 -12.79
C THR A 25 -1.28 6.00 -11.75
N VAL A 26 -0.55 5.66 -10.68
CA VAL A 26 -1.03 4.78 -9.60
C VAL A 26 -1.89 5.57 -8.60
N GLY A 27 -1.52 6.83 -8.35
CA GLY A 27 -2.24 7.68 -7.41
C GLY A 27 -1.57 9.03 -7.20
N THR A 28 -2.20 9.85 -6.37
CA THR A 28 -1.71 11.15 -5.96
C THR A 28 -0.85 11.02 -4.71
N LEU A 29 0.38 11.52 -4.78
CA LEU A 29 1.28 11.64 -3.65
C LEU A 29 1.21 13.06 -3.10
N THR A 30 1.04 13.20 -1.79
CA THR A 30 0.99 14.48 -1.10
C THR A 30 1.96 14.46 0.07
N GLU A 31 2.89 15.40 0.11
CA GLU A 31 3.79 15.55 1.25
C GLU A 31 3.03 16.03 2.49
N VAL A 32 3.28 15.39 3.62
CA VAL A 32 2.68 15.70 4.92
C VAL A 32 3.76 15.73 6.00
N ALA A 33 3.45 16.29 7.16
CA ALA A 33 4.43 16.47 8.24
C ALA A 33 5.14 15.17 8.68
N THR A 34 4.49 14.02 8.51
CA THR A 34 4.98 12.69 8.95
C THR A 34 5.51 11.82 7.80
N GLY A 35 5.54 12.33 6.55
CA GLY A 35 5.96 11.56 5.39
C GLY A 35 5.18 11.92 4.12
N VAL A 36 4.75 10.92 3.36
CA VAL A 36 4.04 11.11 2.10
C VAL A 36 2.72 10.36 2.14
N ARG A 37 1.61 11.07 2.01
CA ARG A 37 0.29 10.46 1.86
C ARG A 37 0.07 10.08 0.41
N LEU A 38 -0.07 8.78 0.14
CA LEU A 38 -0.55 8.24 -1.11
C LEU A 38 -2.07 8.13 -1.05
N THR A 39 -2.75 8.76 -2.01
CA THR A 39 -4.18 8.64 -2.22
C THR A 39 -4.42 8.05 -3.60
N ALA A 40 -5.10 6.91 -3.67
CA ALA A 40 -5.30 6.18 -4.92
C ALA A 40 -6.70 5.55 -4.94
N ARG A 41 -7.18 5.25 -6.14
CA ARG A 41 -8.40 4.47 -6.34
C ARG A 41 -8.01 3.08 -6.80
N ALA A 42 -8.22 2.09 -5.94
CA ALA A 42 -7.91 0.70 -6.25
C ALA A 42 -9.18 -0.05 -6.63
N GLU A 43 -9.16 -0.74 -7.77
CA GLU A 43 -10.24 -1.68 -8.12
C GLU A 43 -10.17 -2.95 -7.25
N HIS A 44 -8.96 -3.35 -6.85
CA HIS A 44 -8.71 -4.49 -5.99
C HIS A 44 -7.75 -4.12 -4.85
N LEU A 45 -8.20 -4.33 -3.61
CA LEU A 45 -7.40 -4.05 -2.42
C LEU A 45 -6.22 -5.04 -2.26
N ASP A 46 -6.37 -6.30 -2.70
CA ASP A 46 -5.30 -7.30 -2.68
C ASP A 46 -4.08 -6.86 -3.49
N GLY A 47 -4.29 -6.40 -4.74
CA GLY A 47 -3.22 -5.88 -5.59
C GLY A 47 -2.54 -4.63 -5.01
N ALA A 48 -3.32 -3.74 -4.39
CA ALA A 48 -2.76 -2.59 -3.68
C ALA A 48 -1.91 -3.01 -2.47
N ALA A 49 -2.36 -4.01 -1.69
CA ALA A 49 -1.61 -4.56 -0.57
C ALA A 49 -0.29 -5.20 -1.03
N GLN A 50 -0.31 -5.96 -2.13
CA GLN A 50 0.89 -6.55 -2.73
C GLN A 50 1.88 -5.49 -3.20
N MET A 51 1.40 -4.44 -3.88
CA MET A 51 2.24 -3.33 -4.30
C MET A 51 2.90 -2.65 -3.09
N LEU A 52 2.12 -2.36 -2.04
CA LEU A 52 2.63 -1.73 -0.81
C LEU A 52 3.67 -2.61 -0.11
N ALA A 53 3.43 -3.91 -0.01
CA ALA A 53 4.40 -4.86 0.53
C ALA A 53 5.69 -4.88 -0.29
N GLY A 54 5.59 -4.80 -1.62
CA GLY A 54 6.73 -4.75 -2.54
C GLY A 54 7.55 -3.45 -2.47
N LEU A 55 7.01 -2.36 -1.92
CA LEU A 55 7.76 -1.12 -1.71
C LEU A 55 8.85 -1.27 -0.64
N GLY A 56 8.63 -2.16 0.35
CA GLY A 56 9.56 -2.41 1.46
C GLY A 56 9.74 -1.21 2.41
N TRP A 57 8.85 -0.22 2.35
CA TRP A 57 8.87 0.94 3.23
C TRP A 57 7.85 0.79 4.35
N PRO A 58 8.11 1.37 5.54
CA PRO A 58 7.09 1.47 6.56
C PRO A 58 5.92 2.32 6.05
N PHE A 59 4.71 1.76 6.12
CA PHE A 59 3.48 2.43 5.71
C PHE A 59 2.38 2.24 6.74
N THR A 60 1.51 3.25 6.84
CA THR A 60 0.32 3.25 7.70
C THR A 60 -0.92 3.37 6.83
N VAL A 61 -1.74 2.32 6.79
CA VAL A 61 -3.03 2.35 6.10
C VAL A 61 -3.99 3.18 6.93
N GLU A 62 -4.47 4.29 6.38
CA GLU A 62 -5.45 5.14 7.04
C GLU A 62 -6.86 4.71 6.68
N ARG A 63 -7.13 4.52 5.38
CA ARG A 63 -8.40 4.00 4.85
C ARG A 63 -8.20 3.24 3.53
N PRO A 64 -9.07 2.28 3.19
CA PRO A 64 -10.12 1.71 4.04
C PRO A 64 -9.52 0.72 5.06
N ALA A 65 -10.27 0.41 6.12
CA ALA A 65 -9.86 -0.60 7.09
C ALA A 65 -9.74 -2.00 6.45
N GLU A 66 -10.49 -2.26 5.39
CA GLU A 66 -10.41 -3.48 4.59
C GLU A 66 -9.01 -3.68 3.99
N LEU A 67 -8.34 -2.62 3.51
CA LEU A 67 -6.97 -2.72 3.01
C LEU A 67 -6.02 -3.23 4.10
N ARG A 68 -6.26 -2.86 5.37
CA ARG A 68 -5.46 -3.36 6.49
C ARG A 68 -5.67 -4.85 6.72
N ALA A 69 -6.89 -5.35 6.50
CA ALA A 69 -7.18 -6.78 6.55
C ALA A 69 -6.46 -7.52 5.40
N GLU A 70 -6.51 -6.98 4.18
CA GLU A 70 -5.80 -7.55 3.02
C GLU A 70 -4.29 -7.61 3.22
N VAL A 71 -3.68 -6.53 3.75
CA VAL A 71 -2.25 -6.50 4.08
C VAL A 71 -1.90 -7.56 5.13
N ARG A 72 -2.75 -7.75 6.15
CA ARG A 72 -2.55 -8.79 7.16
C ARG A 72 -2.68 -10.19 6.56
N ALA A 73 -3.67 -10.42 5.70
CA ALA A 73 -3.85 -11.69 5.01
C ALA A 73 -2.65 -12.01 4.11
N LEU A 74 -2.15 -11.02 3.36
CA LEU A 74 -0.94 -11.15 2.56
C LEU A 74 0.28 -11.49 3.41
N ALA A 75 0.48 -10.80 4.54
CA ALA A 75 1.59 -11.09 5.46
C ALA A 75 1.52 -12.53 5.99
N THR A 76 0.34 -13.01 6.38
CA THR A 76 0.15 -14.40 6.80
C THR A 76 0.48 -15.39 5.68
N ARG A 77 0.06 -15.11 4.44
CA ARG A 77 0.40 -15.95 3.27
C ARG A 77 1.91 -15.96 3.02
N LEU A 78 2.57 -14.81 3.05
CA LEU A 78 4.02 -14.69 2.87
C LEU A 78 4.79 -15.45 3.96
N LEU A 79 4.34 -15.35 5.21
CA LEU A 79 4.92 -16.11 6.32
C LEU A 79 4.75 -17.61 6.13
N ALA A 80 3.55 -18.06 5.74
CA ALA A 80 3.29 -19.47 5.47
C ALA A 80 4.13 -20.00 4.30
N HIS A 81 4.36 -19.20 3.25
CA HIS A 81 5.27 -19.56 2.15
C HIS A 81 6.73 -19.63 2.58
N ALA A 82 7.16 -18.78 3.52
CA ALA A 82 8.51 -18.83 4.07
C ALA A 82 8.73 -20.09 4.94
N ASP A 83 7.69 -20.50 5.69
CA ASP A 83 7.69 -21.68 6.56
C ASP A 83 7.56 -23.00 5.78
N ALA A 84 6.77 -23.03 4.71
CA ALA A 84 6.57 -24.21 3.86
C ALA A 84 7.81 -24.62 3.03
N GLY A 85 8.89 -23.85 3.12
CA GLY A 85 10.18 -24.16 2.51
C GLY A 85 11.15 -24.96 3.40
N GLU A 86 10.76 -25.30 4.64
CA GLU A 86 11.56 -26.12 5.58
C GLU A 86 11.31 -27.64 5.45
#